data_AF-A0A832MC22-F1
#
_entry.id   AF-A0A832MC22-F1
#
_cell.length_a   1.000
_cell.length_b   1.000
_cell.length_c   1.000
_cell.angle_alpha   90.00
_cell.angle_beta   90.00
_cell.angle_gamma   90.00
#
_symmetry.space_group_name_H-M   'P 1'
#
loop_
_entity.id
_entity.type
_entity.pdbx_description
1 polymer ?
#
loop_
_entity_poly.entity_id
_entity_poly.type
_entity_poly.pdbx_seq_one_letter_code
_entity_poly.pdbx_strand_id
1 'polypeptide(L)'
;MSIRKFLLLVMLAALGLAALAGVAGVLLASGDTLWRVTGTAIATAVAAGLLLPVSLLVDRPKLRAAGLAGMATLVMTWLLVNAAIWIEALTSYWRFLENMLMALGATIAFGIAATIALLFVSLKSCRAAVILLSASLGALLLMAYTGAAVENVSNRAGEKIYAISWVLSATATFVALIIVNIGLDRRLILRIPAILATLVATTIAVTGIITGSDDDFWGRIMIVGFALGGGGAFANLCLQGKLPASQAWLRWATIAAAGLCVVCISGYALSYIPYSYTGHNVIEEYFGRGITASSILAGCGALALIVLARINRRVDATSETFVAQNITLFCPRCSKKQDLPLGDAACNACGLRISTRVEEPRCATCGYLLYKLTSDRCPECGTPVTRTPRVYVPTENT
;
A
#
# COMPACT_ATOMS: atom_id res chain seq x y z
N MET A 1 25.07 13.92 -4.50
CA MET A 1 23.79 13.18 -4.39
C MET A 1 24.10 11.84 -3.71
N SER A 2 23.39 11.42 -2.67
CA SER A 2 23.69 10.14 -2.01
C SER A 2 23.41 8.96 -2.95
N ILE A 3 24.26 7.91 -2.91
CA ILE A 3 24.11 6.69 -3.74
C ILE A 3 22.68 6.12 -3.62
N ARG A 4 22.10 6.17 -2.43
CA ARG A 4 20.72 5.76 -2.17
C ARG A 4 19.70 6.54 -3.02
N LYS A 5 19.84 7.87 -3.09
CA LYS A 5 18.95 8.73 -3.89
C LYS A 5 19.10 8.45 -5.39
N PHE A 6 20.31 8.15 -5.83
CA PHE A 6 20.57 7.74 -7.22
C PHE A 6 19.94 6.40 -7.55
N LEU A 7 20.16 5.35 -6.72
CA LEU A 7 19.54 4.03 -6.91
C LEU A 7 18.01 4.12 -6.94
N LEU A 8 17.41 4.94 -6.07
CA LEU A 8 15.96 5.15 -6.05
C LEU A 8 15.44 5.84 -7.31
N LEU A 9 16.17 6.82 -7.84
CA LEU A 9 15.82 7.43 -9.13
C LEU A 9 15.91 6.44 -10.28
N VAL A 10 16.94 5.59 -10.29
CA VAL A 10 17.08 4.53 -11.29
C VAL A 10 15.93 3.54 -11.19
N MET A 11 15.54 3.12 -9.98
CA MET A 11 14.39 2.23 -9.79
C MET A 11 13.07 2.88 -10.24
N LEU A 12 12.84 4.15 -9.91
CA LEU A 12 11.65 4.88 -10.34
C LEU A 12 11.63 5.09 -11.86
N ALA A 13 12.78 5.38 -12.48
CA ALA A 13 12.90 5.49 -13.92
C ALA A 13 12.63 4.15 -14.62
N ALA A 14 13.19 3.05 -14.10
CA ALA A 14 12.93 1.70 -14.60
C ALA A 14 11.44 1.33 -14.48
N LEU A 15 10.79 1.68 -13.36
CA LEU A 15 9.36 1.48 -13.17
C LEU A 15 8.54 2.32 -14.17
N GLY A 16 8.91 3.58 -14.39
CA GLY A 16 8.27 4.45 -15.38
C GLY A 16 8.41 3.92 -16.81
N LEU A 17 9.60 3.44 -17.17
CA LEU A 17 9.85 2.81 -18.47
C LEU A 17 9.06 1.51 -18.64
N ALA A 18 8.97 0.68 -17.60
CA ALA A 18 8.14 -0.53 -17.63
C ALA A 18 6.65 -0.19 -17.80
N ALA A 19 6.17 0.86 -17.14
CA ALA A 19 4.80 1.35 -17.31
C ALA A 19 4.54 1.81 -18.75
N LEU A 20 5.43 2.63 -19.32
CA LEU A 20 5.33 3.11 -20.70
C LEU A 20 5.38 1.97 -21.70
N ALA A 21 6.28 1.00 -21.52
CA ALA A 21 6.38 -0.18 -22.36
C ALA A 21 5.12 -1.05 -22.28
N GLY A 22 4.55 -1.23 -21.08
CA GLY A 22 3.29 -1.95 -20.89
C GLY A 22 2.11 -1.26 -21.58
N VAL A 23 1.97 0.06 -21.40
CA VAL A 23 0.94 0.86 -22.07
C VAL A 23 1.10 0.83 -23.59
N ALA A 24 2.32 1.03 -24.10
CA ALA A 24 2.60 0.97 -25.53
C ALA A 24 2.32 -0.43 -26.10
N GLY A 25 2.68 -1.48 -25.38
CA GLY A 25 2.38 -2.86 -25.76
C GLY A 25 0.88 -3.09 -25.95
N VAL A 26 0.07 -2.68 -24.97
CA VAL A 26 -1.41 -2.82 -25.03
C VAL A 26 -2.01 -2.07 -26.22
N LEU A 27 -1.43 -0.92 -26.58
CA LEU A 27 -1.94 -0.11 -27.69
C LEU A 27 -1.50 -0.63 -29.07
N LEU A 28 -0.32 -1.26 -29.15
CA LEU A 28 0.36 -1.54 -30.42
C LEU A 28 0.42 -3.02 -30.81
N ALA A 29 0.28 -3.96 -29.88
CA ALA A 29 0.52 -5.38 -30.16
C ALA A 29 -0.73 -6.25 -30.00
N SER A 30 -0.85 -7.25 -30.87
CA SER A 30 -1.71 -8.42 -30.69
C SER A 30 -0.87 -9.60 -30.18
N GLY A 31 -1.44 -10.44 -29.31
CA GLY A 31 -0.93 -11.78 -29.03
C GLY A 31 -0.40 -12.01 -27.62
N ASP A 32 -0.80 -13.15 -27.05
CA ASP A 32 -0.57 -13.66 -25.69
C ASP A 32 0.80 -13.35 -25.06
N THR A 33 1.86 -13.33 -25.86
CA THR A 33 3.23 -13.06 -25.39
C THR A 33 3.34 -11.72 -24.68
N LEU A 34 2.66 -10.68 -25.17
CA LEU A 34 2.73 -9.35 -24.57
C LEU A 34 2.08 -9.32 -23.19
N TRP A 35 0.91 -9.96 -23.03
CA TRP A 35 0.25 -10.06 -21.72
C TRP A 35 1.12 -10.83 -20.74
N ARG A 36 1.79 -11.92 -21.17
CA ARG A 36 2.67 -12.69 -20.27
C ARG A 36 3.87 -11.90 -19.77
N VAL A 37 4.55 -11.18 -20.66
CA VAL A 37 5.69 -10.31 -20.28
C VAL A 37 5.21 -9.17 -19.37
N THR A 38 4.08 -8.55 -19.70
CA THR A 38 3.50 -7.46 -18.92
C THR A 38 3.05 -7.94 -17.53
N GLY A 39 2.36 -9.07 -17.46
CA GLY A 39 1.92 -9.70 -16.21
C GLY A 39 3.09 -10.08 -15.31
N THR A 40 4.17 -10.62 -15.88
CA THR A 40 5.42 -10.93 -15.15
C THR A 40 6.04 -9.67 -14.55
N ALA A 41 6.11 -8.59 -15.34
CA ALA A 41 6.64 -7.31 -14.87
C ALA A 41 5.79 -6.72 -13.74
N ILE A 42 4.47 -6.73 -13.87
CA ILE A 42 3.53 -6.26 -12.84
C ILE A 42 3.67 -7.09 -11.56
N ALA A 43 3.63 -8.43 -11.67
CA ALA A 43 3.78 -9.33 -10.54
C ALA A 43 5.10 -9.10 -9.80
N THR A 44 6.20 -8.89 -10.53
CA THR A 44 7.51 -8.56 -9.97
C THR A 44 7.52 -7.22 -9.26
N ALA A 45 6.92 -6.19 -9.87
CA ALA A 45 6.83 -4.86 -9.27
C ALA A 45 6.00 -4.87 -7.97
N VAL A 46 4.88 -5.58 -7.95
CA VAL A 46 4.04 -5.75 -6.75
C VAL A 46 4.80 -6.51 -5.67
N ALA A 47 5.44 -7.63 -6.01
CA ALA A 47 6.23 -8.41 -5.06
C ALA A 47 7.37 -7.58 -4.45
N ALA A 48 8.14 -6.85 -5.26
CA ALA A 48 9.20 -5.96 -4.80
C ALA A 48 8.65 -4.83 -3.92
N GLY A 49 7.51 -4.24 -4.29
CA GLY A 49 6.83 -3.20 -3.52
C GLY A 49 6.36 -3.66 -2.15
N LEU A 50 5.85 -4.90 -2.06
CA LEU A 50 5.42 -5.53 -0.80
C LEU A 50 6.58 -6.06 0.04
N LEU A 51 7.68 -6.50 -0.58
CA LEU A 51 8.88 -6.93 0.13
C LEU A 51 9.48 -5.79 0.96
N LEU A 52 9.38 -4.55 0.48
CA LEU A 52 9.96 -3.39 1.14
C LEU A 52 9.36 -3.08 2.53
N PRO A 53 8.04 -3.00 2.75
CA PRO A 53 7.48 -2.85 4.10
C PRO A 53 7.69 -4.08 4.97
N VAL A 54 7.68 -5.28 4.39
CA VAL A 54 7.90 -6.53 5.15
C VAL A 54 9.35 -6.65 5.60
N SER A 55 10.33 -6.20 4.81
CA SER A 55 11.73 -6.20 5.22
C SER A 55 11.97 -5.31 6.45
N LEU A 56 11.15 -4.28 6.67
CA LEU A 56 11.23 -3.43 7.88
C LEU A 56 10.85 -4.18 9.16
N LEU A 57 10.08 -5.25 9.06
CA LEU A 57 9.79 -6.10 10.20
C LEU A 57 11.01 -6.90 10.63
N VAL A 58 11.89 -7.25 9.68
CA VAL A 58 13.12 -8.01 9.94
C VAL A 58 14.10 -7.22 10.82
N ASP A 59 14.10 -5.89 10.66
CA ASP A 59 14.91 -4.97 11.46
C ASP A 59 14.46 -4.91 12.93
N ARG A 60 13.21 -5.28 13.24
CA ARG A 60 12.66 -5.25 14.60
C ARG A 60 12.83 -6.62 15.26
N PRO A 61 13.61 -6.76 16.35
CA PRO A 61 13.90 -8.08 16.93
C PRO A 61 12.63 -8.85 17.33
N LYS A 62 11.61 -8.15 17.84
CA LYS A 62 10.32 -8.76 18.21
C LYS A 62 9.46 -9.24 17.02
N LEU A 63 9.67 -8.67 15.82
CA LEU A 63 8.88 -8.95 14.63
C LEU A 63 9.70 -9.64 13.53
N ARG A 64 10.96 -9.99 13.81
CA ARG A 64 11.90 -10.50 12.82
C ARG A 64 11.40 -11.78 12.14
N ALA A 65 10.91 -12.74 12.93
CA ALA A 65 10.37 -13.99 12.41
C ALA A 65 9.15 -13.76 11.50
N ALA A 66 8.24 -12.86 11.89
CA ALA A 66 7.09 -12.48 11.06
C ALA A 66 7.50 -11.77 9.76
N GLY A 67 8.53 -10.91 9.82
CA GLY A 67 9.12 -10.29 8.64
C GLY A 67 9.72 -11.31 7.67
N LEU A 68 10.52 -12.24 8.17
CA LEU A 68 11.11 -13.30 7.35
C LEU A 68 10.04 -14.21 6.73
N ALA A 69 9.04 -14.62 7.52
CA ALA A 69 7.92 -15.41 7.02
C ALA A 69 7.13 -14.65 5.94
N GLY A 70 6.83 -13.37 6.15
CA GLY A 70 6.15 -12.55 5.14
C GLY A 70 6.96 -12.39 3.85
N MET A 71 8.30 -12.23 3.96
CA MET A 71 9.17 -12.16 2.79
C MET A 71 9.18 -13.48 2.01
N ALA A 72 9.30 -14.61 2.71
CA ALA A 72 9.25 -15.93 2.09
C ALA A 72 7.91 -16.17 1.37
N THR A 73 6.79 -15.83 2.02
CA THR A 73 5.45 -15.91 1.42
C THR A 73 5.34 -15.06 0.16
N LEU A 74 5.88 -13.83 0.16
CA LEU A 74 5.87 -12.95 -1.01
C LEU A 74 6.73 -13.47 -2.18
N VAL A 75 7.90 -14.04 -1.89
CA VAL A 75 8.76 -14.63 -2.93
C VAL A 75 8.12 -15.88 -3.51
N MET A 76 7.59 -16.77 -2.66
CA MET A 76 6.87 -17.96 -3.13
C MET A 76 5.66 -17.57 -3.97
N THR A 77 4.88 -16.61 -3.50
CA THR A 77 3.78 -15.99 -4.25
C THR A 77 4.23 -15.54 -5.64
N TRP A 78 5.30 -14.76 -5.70
CA TRP A 78 5.81 -14.21 -6.95
C TRP A 78 6.22 -15.33 -7.92
N LEU A 79 6.96 -16.34 -7.45
CA LEU A 79 7.36 -17.49 -8.26
C LEU A 79 6.15 -18.21 -8.84
N LEU A 80 5.11 -18.39 -8.04
CA LEU A 80 3.91 -19.12 -8.43
C LEU A 80 3.04 -18.32 -9.42
N VAL A 81 2.92 -17.01 -9.25
CA VAL A 81 2.26 -16.13 -10.22
C VAL A 81 3.01 -16.15 -11.56
N ASN A 82 4.35 -16.14 -11.54
CA ASN A 82 5.11 -16.26 -12.78
C ASN A 82 4.94 -17.64 -13.42
N ALA A 83 4.97 -18.71 -12.64
CA ALA A 83 4.64 -20.03 -13.15
C ALA A 83 3.26 -20.01 -13.83
N ALA A 84 2.23 -19.47 -13.17
CA ALA A 84 0.87 -19.32 -13.70
C ALA A 84 0.81 -18.61 -15.06
N ILE A 85 1.56 -17.51 -15.19
CA ILE A 85 1.57 -16.70 -16.42
C ILE A 85 2.19 -17.48 -17.60
N TRP A 86 3.16 -18.35 -17.32
CA TRP A 86 3.94 -19.03 -18.36
C TRP A 86 3.53 -20.49 -18.59
N ILE A 87 2.72 -21.08 -17.73
CA ILE A 87 2.49 -22.53 -17.74
C ILE A 87 1.63 -23.03 -18.89
N GLU A 88 0.78 -22.17 -19.48
CA GLU A 88 0.10 -22.45 -20.74
C GLU A 88 1.08 -22.70 -21.89
N ALA A 89 2.28 -22.12 -21.84
CA ALA A 89 3.33 -22.40 -22.83
C ALA A 89 3.99 -23.77 -22.63
N LEU A 90 3.84 -24.37 -21.44
CA LEU A 90 4.60 -25.54 -21.01
C LEU A 90 3.75 -26.83 -20.98
N THR A 91 2.44 -26.75 -20.80
CA THR A 91 1.61 -27.95 -20.59
C THR A 91 0.23 -27.86 -21.24
N SER A 92 -0.25 -28.99 -21.78
CA SER A 92 -1.59 -29.13 -22.38
C SER A 92 -2.70 -29.44 -21.37
N TYR A 93 -2.39 -29.57 -20.08
CA TYR A 93 -3.33 -29.95 -19.02
C TYR A 93 -4.05 -28.73 -18.43
N TRP A 94 -5.00 -28.17 -19.18
CA TRP A 94 -5.68 -26.91 -18.85
C TRP A 94 -6.48 -26.93 -17.52
N ARG A 95 -7.33 -27.94 -17.28
CA ARG A 95 -8.29 -27.93 -16.15
C ARG A 95 -7.67 -28.12 -14.77
N PHE A 96 -6.69 -29.00 -14.64
CA PHE A 96 -6.03 -29.23 -13.34
C PHE A 96 -5.26 -27.97 -12.90
N LEU A 97 -4.69 -27.28 -13.88
CA LEU A 97 -3.90 -26.07 -13.68
C LEU A 97 -4.75 -24.89 -13.27
N GLU A 98 -5.90 -24.70 -13.92
CA GLU A 98 -6.84 -23.62 -13.62
C GLU A 98 -7.28 -23.67 -12.15
N ASN A 99 -7.65 -24.86 -11.68
CA ASN A 99 -8.04 -25.08 -10.28
C ASN A 99 -6.86 -24.88 -9.31
N MET A 100 -5.66 -25.36 -9.67
CA MET A 100 -4.46 -25.16 -8.86
C MET A 100 -4.07 -23.68 -8.78
N LEU A 101 -4.19 -22.94 -9.89
CA LEU A 101 -3.89 -21.51 -9.98
C LEU A 101 -4.92 -20.64 -9.27
N MET A 102 -6.20 -20.99 -9.32
CA MET A 102 -7.22 -20.34 -8.53
C MET A 102 -7.01 -20.57 -7.02
N ALA A 103 -6.72 -21.81 -6.62
CA ALA A 103 -6.41 -22.12 -5.22
C ALA A 103 -5.14 -21.40 -4.73
N LEU A 104 -4.10 -21.35 -5.56
CA LEU A 104 -2.87 -20.63 -5.24
C LEU A 104 -3.09 -19.12 -5.22
N GLY A 105 -3.74 -18.55 -6.24
CA GLY A 105 -4.03 -17.13 -6.33
C GLY A 105 -4.84 -16.64 -5.13
N ALA A 106 -5.82 -17.45 -4.70
CA ALA A 106 -6.55 -17.23 -3.46
C ALA A 106 -5.60 -17.26 -2.25
N THR A 107 -4.84 -18.35 -2.05
CA THR A 107 -3.88 -18.49 -0.94
C THR A 107 -2.85 -17.35 -0.87
N ILE A 108 -2.42 -16.85 -2.03
CA ILE A 108 -1.48 -15.75 -2.23
C ILE A 108 -2.10 -14.40 -1.86
N ALA A 109 -3.28 -14.08 -2.40
CA ALA A 109 -4.02 -12.88 -2.05
C ALA A 109 -4.28 -12.86 -0.54
N PHE A 110 -4.53 -14.05 0.05
CA PHE A 110 -4.74 -14.20 1.47
C PHE A 110 -3.49 -14.05 2.31
N GLY A 111 -2.37 -14.63 1.89
CA GLY A 111 -1.08 -14.49 2.55
C GLY A 111 -0.62 -13.03 2.60
N ILE A 112 -0.78 -12.30 1.50
CA ILE A 112 -0.45 -10.86 1.43
C ILE A 112 -1.35 -10.06 2.37
N ALA A 113 -2.67 -10.23 2.27
CA ALA A 113 -3.62 -9.46 3.06
C ALA A 113 -3.54 -9.80 4.56
N ALA A 114 -3.21 -11.05 4.94
CA ALA A 114 -2.93 -11.45 6.32
C ALA A 114 -1.62 -10.83 6.83
N THR A 115 -0.58 -10.77 5.99
CA THR A 115 0.70 -10.13 6.35
C THR A 115 0.51 -8.62 6.55
N ILE A 116 -0.28 -7.98 5.68
CA ILE A 116 -0.71 -6.58 5.81
C ILE A 116 -1.52 -6.40 7.10
N ALA A 117 -2.50 -7.26 7.37
CA ALA A 117 -3.29 -7.23 8.60
C ALA A 117 -2.39 -7.27 9.85
N LEU A 118 -1.41 -8.17 9.88
CA LEU A 118 -0.45 -8.29 10.98
C LEU A 118 0.45 -7.04 11.12
N LEU A 119 0.85 -6.42 10.02
CA LEU A 119 1.61 -5.16 10.03
C LEU A 119 0.82 -4.03 10.72
N PHE A 120 -0.48 -3.95 10.43
CA PHE A 120 -1.35 -2.87 10.90
C PHE A 120 -1.97 -3.13 12.28
N VAL A 121 -1.94 -4.37 12.82
CA VAL A 121 -2.53 -4.69 14.13
C VAL A 121 -1.91 -3.89 15.28
N SER A 122 -0.64 -3.49 15.11
CA SER A 122 0.10 -2.67 16.08
C SER A 122 -0.37 -1.22 16.14
N LEU A 123 -1.10 -0.75 15.13
CA LEU A 123 -1.62 0.61 15.05
C LEU A 123 -3.05 0.66 15.55
N LYS A 124 -3.28 1.34 16.69
CA LYS A 124 -4.62 1.48 17.30
C LYS A 124 -5.68 1.98 16.30
N SER A 125 -5.30 2.87 15.37
CA SER A 125 -6.19 3.43 14.36
C SER A 125 -6.57 2.49 13.22
N CYS A 126 -5.87 1.36 13.07
CA CYS A 126 -6.10 0.39 11.99
C CYS A 126 -6.71 -0.92 12.49
N ARG A 127 -6.89 -1.09 13.81
CA ARG A 127 -7.26 -2.37 14.42
C ARG A 127 -8.59 -2.92 13.90
N ALA A 128 -9.60 -2.07 13.72
CA ALA A 128 -10.90 -2.49 13.19
C ALA A 128 -10.80 -2.97 11.72
N ALA A 129 -10.08 -2.24 10.88
CA ALA A 129 -9.83 -2.62 9.49
C ALA A 129 -9.07 -3.95 9.39
N VAL A 130 -8.07 -4.14 10.27
CA VAL A 130 -7.28 -5.36 10.37
C VAL A 130 -8.13 -6.56 10.79
N ILE A 131 -8.96 -6.40 11.82
CA ILE A 131 -9.85 -7.47 12.29
C ILE A 131 -10.82 -7.86 11.18
N LEU A 132 -11.48 -6.88 10.55
CA LEU A 132 -12.39 -7.13 9.43
C LEU A 132 -11.69 -7.83 8.26
N LEU A 133 -10.50 -7.35 7.88
CA LEU A 133 -9.71 -7.96 6.81
C LEU A 133 -9.29 -9.40 7.17
N SER A 134 -8.84 -9.63 8.40
CA SER A 134 -8.44 -10.97 8.86
C SER A 134 -9.61 -11.94 8.98
N ALA A 135 -10.78 -11.46 9.41
CA ALA A 135 -11.99 -12.25 9.51
C ALA A 135 -12.53 -12.61 8.12
N SER A 136 -12.53 -11.66 7.19
CA SER A 136 -12.94 -11.94 5.80
C SER A 136 -11.99 -12.89 5.10
N LEU A 137 -10.68 -12.74 5.34
CA LEU A 137 -9.66 -13.66 4.85
C LEU A 137 -9.85 -15.08 5.37
N GLY A 138 -10.09 -15.22 6.69
CA GLY A 138 -10.36 -16.52 7.31
C GLY A 138 -11.63 -17.16 6.78
N ALA A 139 -12.70 -16.37 6.61
CA ALA A 139 -13.95 -16.85 6.03
C ALA A 139 -13.76 -17.35 4.60
N LEU A 140 -12.95 -16.67 3.79
CA LEU A 140 -12.69 -17.12 2.43
C LEU A 140 -11.80 -18.33 2.30
N LEU A 141 -10.75 -18.44 3.11
CA LEU A 141 -9.96 -19.66 3.16
C LEU A 141 -10.83 -20.84 3.52
N LEU A 142 -11.66 -20.69 4.56
CA LEU A 142 -12.61 -21.73 4.96
C LEU A 142 -13.56 -22.07 3.81
N MET A 143 -14.11 -21.06 3.13
CA MET A 143 -15.07 -21.32 2.06
C MET A 143 -14.46 -21.83 0.75
N ALA A 144 -13.22 -21.48 0.43
CA ALA A 144 -12.49 -22.06 -0.71
C ALA A 144 -12.20 -23.55 -0.46
N TYR A 145 -11.79 -23.90 0.76
CA TYR A 145 -11.60 -25.30 1.16
C TYR A 145 -12.91 -26.09 1.19
N THR A 146 -13.99 -25.52 1.73
CA THR A 146 -15.29 -26.20 1.72
C THR A 146 -15.87 -26.29 0.30
N GLY A 147 -15.69 -25.26 -0.54
CA GLY A 147 -16.09 -25.29 -1.95
C GLY A 147 -15.40 -26.42 -2.71
N ALA A 148 -14.08 -26.56 -2.58
CA ALA A 148 -13.33 -27.67 -3.18
C ALA A 148 -13.76 -29.04 -2.62
N ALA A 149 -14.10 -29.12 -1.33
CA ALA A 149 -14.63 -30.36 -0.74
C ALA A 149 -16.04 -30.70 -1.25
N VAL A 150 -16.90 -29.70 -1.46
CA VAL A 150 -18.28 -29.86 -1.94
C VAL A 150 -18.34 -30.11 -3.44
N GLU A 151 -17.42 -29.57 -4.24
CA GLU A 151 -17.31 -29.86 -5.67
C GLU A 151 -17.14 -31.36 -5.93
N ASN A 152 -16.43 -32.07 -5.05
CA ASN A 152 -16.32 -33.53 -5.09
C ASN A 152 -17.63 -34.29 -4.78
N VAL A 153 -18.66 -33.61 -4.26
CA VAL A 153 -19.94 -34.20 -3.84
C VAL A 153 -21.11 -33.72 -4.72
N SER A 154 -21.09 -32.45 -5.14
CA SER A 154 -22.16 -31.81 -5.92
C SER A 154 -21.59 -30.60 -6.69
N ASN A 155 -21.44 -30.73 -8.00
CA ASN A 155 -20.87 -29.69 -8.87
C ASN A 155 -21.61 -28.34 -8.74
N ARG A 156 -22.95 -28.32 -8.74
CA ARG A 156 -23.72 -27.06 -8.73
C ARG A 156 -23.67 -26.28 -7.42
N ALA A 157 -23.69 -26.95 -6.27
CA ALA A 157 -23.64 -26.26 -4.97
C ALA A 157 -22.24 -25.70 -4.69
N GLY A 158 -21.19 -26.43 -5.10
CA GLY A 158 -19.79 -26.00 -4.96
C GLY A 158 -19.51 -24.69 -5.70
N GLU A 159 -19.92 -24.60 -6.97
CA GLU A 159 -19.76 -23.40 -7.80
C GLU A 159 -20.41 -22.15 -7.16
N LYS A 160 -21.64 -22.28 -6.66
CA LYS A 160 -22.35 -21.16 -6.02
C LYS A 160 -21.68 -20.70 -4.72
N ILE A 161 -21.28 -21.64 -3.86
CA ILE A 161 -20.56 -21.32 -2.60
C ILE A 161 -19.25 -20.62 -2.94
N TYR A 162 -18.51 -21.13 -3.92
CA TYR A 162 -17.25 -20.55 -4.36
C TYR A 162 -17.43 -19.11 -4.88
N ALA A 163 -18.41 -18.88 -5.75
CA ALA A 163 -18.71 -17.55 -6.28
C ALA A 163 -19.12 -16.55 -5.17
N ILE A 164 -20.02 -16.95 -4.25
CA ILE A 164 -20.43 -16.11 -3.12
C ILE A 164 -19.21 -15.75 -2.25
N SER A 165 -18.29 -16.69 -2.05
CA SER A 165 -17.08 -16.47 -1.26
C SER A 165 -16.20 -15.37 -1.87
N TRP A 166 -15.96 -15.44 -3.17
CA TRP A 166 -15.18 -14.42 -3.89
C TRP A 166 -15.79 -13.03 -3.77
N VAL A 167 -17.10 -12.94 -3.98
CA VAL A 167 -17.86 -11.69 -3.86
C VAL A 167 -17.71 -11.10 -2.46
N LEU A 168 -17.94 -11.89 -1.41
CA LEU A 168 -17.80 -11.43 -0.03
C LEU A 168 -16.36 -11.02 0.32
N SER A 169 -15.35 -11.66 -0.30
CA SER A 169 -13.93 -11.31 -0.13
C SER A 169 -13.61 -9.95 -0.64
N ALA A 170 -14.00 -9.70 -1.89
CA ALA A 170 -13.74 -8.46 -2.59
C ALA A 170 -14.40 -7.32 -1.79
N THR A 171 -15.65 -7.51 -1.40
CA THR A 171 -16.41 -6.57 -0.58
C THR A 171 -15.71 -6.26 0.73
N ALA A 172 -15.38 -7.28 1.51
CA ALA A 172 -14.78 -7.08 2.81
C ALA A 172 -13.39 -6.41 2.70
N THR A 173 -12.61 -6.78 1.67
CA THR A 173 -11.32 -6.15 1.37
C THR A 173 -11.49 -4.68 1.03
N PHE A 174 -12.39 -4.34 0.11
CA PHE A 174 -12.65 -2.95 -0.27
C PHE A 174 -13.15 -2.13 0.93
N VAL A 175 -14.14 -2.64 1.67
CA VAL A 175 -14.67 -1.96 2.86
C VAL A 175 -13.56 -1.75 3.89
N ALA A 176 -12.75 -2.79 4.19
CA ALA A 176 -11.63 -2.68 5.12
C ALA A 176 -10.63 -1.60 4.71
N LEU A 177 -10.27 -1.54 3.42
CA LEU A 177 -9.35 -0.53 2.88
C LEU A 177 -9.94 0.88 2.87
N ILE A 178 -11.26 1.02 2.64
CA ILE A 178 -11.96 2.32 2.70
C ILE A 178 -12.02 2.86 4.14
N ILE A 179 -12.24 2.00 5.13
CA ILE A 179 -12.34 2.41 6.54
C ILE A 179 -10.99 2.58 7.24
N VAL A 180 -9.85 2.35 6.57
CA VAL A 180 -8.53 2.62 7.16
C VAL A 180 -8.47 4.06 7.68
N ASN A 181 -8.03 4.23 8.93
CA ASN A 181 -8.00 5.50 9.67
C ASN A 181 -9.36 6.19 9.84
N ILE A 182 -10.45 5.44 9.89
CA ILE A 182 -11.75 5.97 10.33
C ILE A 182 -11.61 6.55 11.74
N GLY A 183 -12.07 7.79 11.94
CA GLY A 183 -11.98 8.53 13.21
C GLY A 183 -10.81 9.52 13.34
N LEU A 184 -9.80 9.47 12.46
CA LEU A 184 -8.72 10.46 12.44
C LEU A 184 -8.91 11.55 11.39
N ASP A 185 -9.81 11.34 10.43
CA ASP A 185 -9.95 12.18 9.25
C ASP A 185 -11.40 12.62 9.04
N ARG A 186 -11.61 13.92 8.76
CA ARG A 186 -12.94 14.50 8.48
C ARG A 186 -13.51 14.08 7.12
N ARG A 187 -12.71 13.40 6.27
CA ARG A 187 -13.09 12.97 4.92
C ARG A 187 -14.05 11.79 4.86
N LEU A 188 -14.75 11.47 5.95
CA LEU A 188 -15.71 10.37 6.00
C LEU A 188 -16.78 10.49 4.91
N ILE A 189 -17.23 11.70 4.62
CA ILE A 189 -18.27 12.00 3.61
C ILE A 189 -17.86 11.50 2.21
N LEU A 190 -16.57 11.53 1.87
CA LEU A 190 -16.07 11.08 0.57
C LEU A 190 -15.99 9.54 0.46
N ARG A 191 -16.09 8.82 1.59
CA ARG A 191 -15.92 7.36 1.66
C ARG A 191 -17.26 6.61 1.60
N ILE A 192 -18.32 7.23 2.13
CA ILE A 192 -19.66 6.63 2.21
C ILE A 192 -20.16 6.14 0.84
N PRO A 193 -20.04 6.90 -0.27
CA PRO A 193 -20.52 6.44 -1.57
C PRO A 193 -19.84 5.14 -2.05
N ALA A 194 -18.53 5.01 -1.83
CA ALA A 194 -17.79 3.80 -2.22
C ALA A 194 -18.20 2.58 -1.38
N ILE A 195 -18.43 2.76 -0.07
CA ILE A 195 -18.94 1.69 0.80
C ILE A 195 -20.32 1.24 0.33
N LEU A 196 -21.24 2.18 0.13
CA LEU A 196 -22.59 1.87 -0.31
C LEU A 196 -22.61 1.18 -1.68
N ALA A 197 -21.84 1.68 -2.65
CA ALA A 197 -21.71 1.06 -3.97
C ALA A 197 -21.21 -0.40 -3.88
N THR A 198 -20.21 -0.66 -3.03
CA THR A 198 -19.69 -2.02 -2.81
C THR A 198 -20.74 -2.93 -2.18
N LEU A 199 -21.45 -2.45 -1.16
CA LEU A 199 -22.50 -3.24 -0.48
C LEU A 199 -23.66 -3.56 -1.42
N VAL A 200 -24.11 -2.60 -2.23
CA VAL A 200 -25.16 -2.82 -3.23
C VAL A 200 -24.71 -3.84 -4.27
N ALA A 201 -23.49 -3.71 -4.81
CA ALA A 201 -22.93 -4.69 -5.74
C ALA A 201 -22.87 -6.10 -5.13
N THR A 202 -22.48 -6.20 -3.86
CA THR A 202 -22.45 -7.49 -3.12
C THR A 202 -23.82 -8.13 -3.05
N THR A 203 -24.84 -7.35 -2.67
CA THR A 203 -26.22 -7.85 -2.55
C THR A 203 -26.74 -8.34 -3.90
N ILE A 204 -26.49 -7.59 -4.98
CA ILE A 204 -26.87 -7.98 -6.34
C ILE A 204 -26.17 -9.28 -6.73
N ALA A 205 -24.85 -9.35 -6.53
CA ALA A 205 -24.03 -10.51 -6.86
C ALA A 205 -24.50 -11.79 -6.14
N VAL A 206 -24.64 -11.71 -4.81
CA VAL A 206 -25.07 -12.86 -3.99
C VAL A 206 -26.48 -13.31 -4.39
N THR A 207 -27.40 -12.37 -4.61
CA THR A 207 -28.77 -12.69 -5.02
C THR A 207 -28.76 -13.39 -6.38
N GLY A 208 -28.03 -12.86 -7.37
CA GLY A 208 -27.90 -13.46 -8.70
C GLY A 208 -27.31 -14.87 -8.66
N ILE A 209 -26.27 -15.10 -7.87
CA ILE A 209 -25.67 -16.44 -7.70
C ILE A 209 -26.67 -17.42 -7.05
N ILE A 210 -27.42 -16.98 -6.03
CA ILE A 210 -28.40 -17.83 -5.35
C ILE A 210 -29.55 -18.20 -6.30
N THR A 211 -30.15 -17.21 -6.97
CA THR A 211 -31.28 -17.42 -7.88
C THR A 211 -30.87 -18.10 -9.18
N GLY A 212 -29.59 -18.06 -9.55
CA GLY A 212 -29.13 -18.49 -10.87
C GLY A 212 -29.72 -17.61 -11.98
N SER A 213 -29.92 -16.32 -11.69
CA SER A 213 -30.38 -15.36 -12.69
C SER A 213 -29.21 -14.98 -13.59
N ASP A 214 -29.40 -15.18 -14.90
CA ASP A 214 -28.51 -14.71 -15.95
C ASP A 214 -28.91 -13.29 -16.41
N ASP A 215 -29.55 -12.49 -15.55
CA ASP A 215 -29.96 -11.12 -15.88
C ASP A 215 -28.74 -10.22 -16.10
N ASP A 216 -28.40 -10.08 -17.38
CA ASP A 216 -27.32 -9.25 -17.91
C ASP A 216 -27.27 -7.85 -17.28
N PHE A 217 -28.43 -7.23 -17.04
CA PHE A 217 -28.52 -5.88 -16.48
C PHE A 217 -27.94 -5.80 -15.06
N TRP A 218 -28.34 -6.71 -14.17
CA TRP A 218 -27.92 -6.71 -12.77
C TRP A 218 -26.42 -7.05 -12.64
N GLY A 219 -25.92 -7.96 -13.47
CA GLY A 219 -24.49 -8.24 -13.57
C GLY A 219 -23.66 -6.99 -13.90
N ARG A 220 -24.14 -6.12 -14.79
CA ARG A 220 -23.44 -4.87 -15.14
C ARG A 220 -23.44 -3.87 -13.99
N ILE A 221 -24.57 -3.69 -13.31
CA ILE A 221 -24.66 -2.81 -12.13
C ILE A 221 -23.73 -3.30 -11.02
N MET A 222 -23.63 -4.61 -10.81
CA MET A 222 -22.67 -5.22 -9.89
C MET A 222 -21.23 -4.84 -10.25
N ILE A 223 -20.82 -4.99 -11.52
CA ILE A 223 -19.46 -4.64 -11.97
C ILE A 223 -19.14 -3.17 -11.71
N VAL A 224 -20.08 -2.27 -12.03
CA VAL A 224 -19.93 -0.82 -11.77
C VAL A 224 -19.74 -0.55 -10.27
N GLY A 225 -20.57 -1.15 -9.42
CA GLY A 225 -20.48 -0.94 -7.98
C GLY A 225 -19.17 -1.45 -7.37
N PHE A 226 -18.65 -2.59 -7.85
CA PHE A 226 -17.33 -3.08 -7.45
C PHE A 226 -16.19 -2.19 -7.95
N ALA A 227 -16.27 -1.68 -9.19
CA ALA A 227 -15.28 -0.75 -9.71
C ALA A 227 -15.21 0.53 -8.86
N LEU A 228 -16.36 1.11 -8.50
CA LEU A 228 -16.45 2.27 -7.61
C LEU A 228 -15.88 1.96 -6.21
N GLY A 229 -16.19 0.79 -5.66
CA GLY A 229 -15.67 0.31 -4.38
C GLY A 229 -14.14 0.20 -4.38
N GLY A 230 -13.59 -0.51 -5.37
CA GLY A 230 -12.15 -0.68 -5.53
C GLY A 230 -11.41 0.64 -5.78
N GLY A 231 -11.96 1.51 -6.64
CA GLY A 231 -11.40 2.85 -6.88
C GLY A 231 -11.41 3.72 -5.63
N GLY A 232 -12.50 3.70 -4.85
CA GLY A 232 -12.61 4.41 -3.58
C GLY A 232 -11.62 3.90 -2.53
N ALA A 233 -11.47 2.58 -2.41
CA ALA A 233 -10.47 1.94 -1.55
C ALA A 233 -9.05 2.39 -1.92
N PHE A 234 -8.72 2.32 -3.21
CA PHE A 234 -7.42 2.70 -3.73
C PHE A 234 -7.11 4.19 -3.52
N ALA A 235 -8.07 5.07 -3.81
CA ALA A 235 -7.94 6.50 -3.57
C ALA A 235 -7.72 6.82 -2.08
N ASN A 236 -8.47 6.16 -1.18
CA ASN A 236 -8.30 6.32 0.26
C ASN A 236 -6.86 5.96 0.70
N LEU A 237 -6.31 4.85 0.20
CA LEU A 237 -4.94 4.44 0.50
C LEU A 237 -3.91 5.46 -0.01
N CYS A 238 -4.07 5.96 -1.24
CA CYS A 238 -3.19 7.00 -1.81
C CYS A 238 -3.21 8.29 -0.97
N LEU A 239 -4.34 8.62 -0.34
CA LEU A 239 -4.46 9.79 0.52
C LEU A 239 -3.76 9.64 1.87
N GLN A 240 -3.49 8.42 2.35
CA GLN A 240 -2.80 8.18 3.63
C GLN A 240 -1.32 8.58 3.62
N GLY A 241 -0.68 8.60 2.43
CA GLY A 241 0.70 9.02 2.30
C GLY A 241 0.89 10.50 2.67
N LYS A 242 1.70 10.78 3.69
CA LYS A 242 2.18 12.15 3.94
C LYS A 242 3.28 12.44 2.91
N LEU A 243 2.96 13.32 1.96
CA LEU A 243 3.91 13.78 0.94
C LEU A 243 4.01 15.31 1.06
N PRO A 244 5.19 15.89 0.80
CA PRO A 244 5.34 17.33 0.72
C PRO A 244 4.47 17.90 -0.40
N ALA A 245 4.08 19.17 -0.30
CA ALA A 245 3.20 19.84 -1.27
C ALA A 245 3.72 19.73 -2.71
N SER A 246 5.05 19.79 -2.91
CA SER A 246 5.70 19.64 -4.22
C SER A 246 5.53 18.27 -4.87
N GLN A 247 5.17 17.23 -4.10
CA GLN A 247 4.94 15.87 -4.58
C GLN A 247 3.46 15.47 -4.54
N ALA A 248 2.57 16.41 -4.18
CA ALA A 248 1.14 16.14 -4.13
C ALA A 248 0.55 15.84 -5.51
N TRP A 249 1.15 16.37 -6.58
CA TRP A 249 0.70 16.12 -7.96
C TRP A 249 0.71 14.63 -8.33
N LEU A 250 1.73 13.89 -7.90
CA LEU A 250 1.85 12.45 -8.22
C LEU A 250 0.71 11.66 -7.59
N ARG A 251 0.29 12.05 -6.38
CA ARG A 251 -0.84 11.44 -5.70
C ARG A 251 -2.13 11.63 -6.49
N TRP A 252 -2.39 12.85 -6.93
CA TRP A 252 -3.58 13.17 -7.71
C TRP A 252 -3.54 12.52 -9.09
N ALA A 253 -2.38 12.46 -9.74
CA ALA A 253 -2.21 11.74 -10.99
C ALA A 253 -2.49 10.23 -10.84
N THR A 254 -2.02 9.62 -9.75
CA THR A 254 -2.27 8.20 -9.45
C THR A 254 -3.76 7.94 -9.17
N ILE A 255 -4.42 8.81 -8.42
CA ILE A 255 -5.86 8.73 -8.15
C ILE A 255 -6.66 8.94 -9.45
N ALA A 256 -6.25 9.89 -10.29
CA ALA A 256 -6.90 10.14 -11.58
C ALA A 256 -6.76 8.93 -12.53
N ALA A 257 -5.60 8.28 -12.57
CA ALA A 257 -5.40 7.06 -13.34
C ALA A 257 -6.33 5.93 -12.84
N ALA A 258 -6.45 5.74 -11.53
CA ALA A 258 -7.41 4.79 -10.98
C ALA A 258 -8.86 5.16 -11.28
N GLY A 259 -9.21 6.44 -11.21
CA GLY A 259 -10.54 6.94 -11.59
C GLY A 259 -10.86 6.68 -13.06
N LEU A 260 -9.89 6.88 -13.96
CA LEU A 260 -10.02 6.54 -15.37
C LEU A 260 -10.26 5.04 -15.56
N CYS A 261 -9.55 4.18 -14.82
CA CYS A 261 -9.79 2.74 -14.83
C CYS A 261 -11.24 2.40 -14.44
N VAL A 262 -11.76 3.00 -13.37
CA VAL A 262 -13.16 2.82 -12.95
C VAL A 262 -14.14 3.27 -14.02
N VAL A 263 -13.89 4.41 -14.68
CA VAL A 263 -14.73 4.89 -15.79
C VAL A 263 -14.69 3.90 -16.95
N CYS A 264 -13.52 3.38 -17.31
CA CYS A 264 -13.39 2.41 -18.41
C CYS A 264 -14.07 1.07 -18.07
N ILE A 265 -13.92 0.55 -16.84
CA ILE A 265 -14.62 -0.67 -16.39
C ILE A 265 -16.15 -0.46 -16.43
N SER A 266 -16.61 0.70 -15.95
CA SER A 266 -18.04 1.01 -15.92
C SER A 266 -18.60 1.19 -17.33
N GLY A 267 -17.85 1.87 -18.20
CA GLY A 267 -18.19 2.02 -19.61
C GLY A 267 -18.22 0.69 -20.34
N TYR A 268 -17.24 -0.18 -20.10
CA TYR A 268 -17.21 -1.55 -20.62
C TYR A 268 -18.46 -2.32 -20.20
N ALA A 269 -18.77 -2.34 -18.89
CA ALA A 269 -19.94 -3.05 -18.37
C ALA A 269 -21.27 -2.53 -18.95
N LEU A 270 -21.43 -1.20 -19.05
CA LEU A 270 -22.67 -0.61 -19.54
C LEU A 270 -22.81 -0.68 -21.08
N SER A 271 -21.70 -0.68 -21.80
CA SER A 271 -21.68 -0.73 -23.28
C SER A 271 -21.86 -2.12 -23.86
N TYR A 272 -21.91 -3.17 -23.03
CA TYR A 272 -22.14 -4.54 -23.49
C TYR A 272 -23.50 -4.64 -24.18
N ILE A 273 -23.54 -4.55 -25.51
CA ILE A 273 -24.75 -4.83 -26.29
C ILE A 273 -24.71 -6.34 -26.56
N PRO A 274 -25.77 -7.09 -26.23
CA PRO A 274 -25.82 -8.52 -26.50
C PRO A 274 -25.44 -8.75 -27.95
N TYR A 275 -24.44 -9.60 -28.17
CA TYR A 275 -23.73 -9.89 -29.43
C TYR A 275 -24.69 -10.20 -30.60
N SER A 276 -25.39 -9.20 -31.12
CA SER A 276 -26.33 -9.35 -32.23
C SER A 276 -25.57 -9.12 -33.53
N TYR A 277 -24.89 -10.18 -33.97
CA TYR A 277 -24.49 -10.48 -35.36
C TYR A 277 -23.60 -9.51 -36.16
N THR A 278 -23.36 -8.27 -35.72
CA THR A 278 -22.49 -7.33 -36.42
C THR A 278 -21.12 -7.29 -35.76
N GLY A 279 -20.11 -7.77 -36.47
CA GLY A 279 -18.75 -8.01 -35.97
C GLY A 279 -18.09 -6.85 -35.22
N HIS A 280 -17.14 -7.23 -34.35
CA HIS A 280 -16.22 -6.39 -33.57
C HIS A 280 -16.80 -5.07 -33.01
N ASN A 281 -17.21 -5.11 -31.74
CA ASN A 281 -17.52 -3.92 -30.95
C ASN A 281 -16.24 -3.11 -30.69
N VAL A 282 -15.94 -2.18 -31.59
CA VAL A 282 -14.82 -1.23 -31.47
C VAL A 282 -14.81 -0.50 -30.10
N ILE A 283 -15.99 -0.25 -29.53
CA ILE A 283 -16.15 0.38 -28.21
C ILE A 283 -15.59 -0.49 -27.08
N GLU A 284 -15.87 -1.80 -27.15
CA GLU A 284 -15.42 -2.78 -26.16
C GLU A 284 -13.88 -2.85 -26.14
N GLU A 285 -13.28 -2.86 -27.33
CA GLU A 285 -11.83 -2.86 -27.49
C GLU A 285 -11.18 -1.60 -26.89
N TYR A 286 -11.75 -0.41 -27.15
CA TYR A 286 -11.22 0.83 -26.57
C TYR A 286 -11.33 0.85 -25.04
N PHE A 287 -12.45 0.38 -24.48
CA PHE A 287 -12.57 0.29 -23.04
C PHE A 287 -11.58 -0.73 -22.44
N GLY A 288 -11.44 -1.92 -23.04
CA GLY A 288 -10.47 -2.92 -22.58
C GLY A 288 -9.03 -2.40 -22.59
N ARG A 289 -8.62 -1.71 -23.66
CA ARG A 289 -7.33 -1.02 -23.75
C ARG A 289 -7.19 0.06 -22.68
N GLY A 290 -8.25 0.85 -22.46
CA GLY A 290 -8.32 1.88 -21.43
C GLY A 290 -8.17 1.34 -20.01
N ILE A 291 -8.85 0.24 -19.66
CA ILE A 291 -8.75 -0.46 -18.37
C ILE A 291 -7.29 -0.90 -18.14
N THR A 292 -6.69 -1.53 -19.15
CA THR A 292 -5.34 -2.07 -19.02
C THR A 292 -4.30 -0.94 -18.89
N ALA A 293 -4.36 0.09 -19.71
CA ALA A 293 -3.42 1.21 -19.64
C ALA A 293 -3.55 1.98 -18.31
N SER A 294 -4.77 2.29 -17.89
CA SER A 294 -5.03 3.05 -16.66
C SER A 294 -4.69 2.26 -15.39
N SER A 295 -4.92 0.94 -15.37
CA SER A 295 -4.50 0.07 -14.26
C SER A 295 -2.98 -0.02 -14.12
N ILE A 296 -2.24 -0.10 -15.23
CA ILE A 296 -0.76 -0.05 -15.23
C ILE A 296 -0.28 1.27 -14.62
N LEU A 297 -0.83 2.40 -15.08
CA LEU A 297 -0.48 3.72 -14.56
C LEU A 297 -0.81 3.87 -13.07
N ALA A 298 -1.99 3.41 -12.64
CA ALA A 298 -2.38 3.43 -11.24
C ALA A 298 -1.45 2.57 -10.38
N GLY A 299 -1.14 1.35 -10.82
CA GLY A 299 -0.23 0.44 -10.12
C GLY A 299 1.18 1.02 -9.96
N CYS A 300 1.75 1.55 -11.04
CA CYS A 300 3.07 2.18 -11.00
C CYS A 300 3.08 3.46 -10.14
N GLY A 301 2.02 4.27 -10.25
CA GLY A 301 1.81 5.43 -9.41
C GLY A 301 1.75 5.07 -7.92
N ALA A 302 1.01 4.01 -7.55
CA ALA A 302 0.93 3.54 -6.16
C ALA A 302 2.29 3.12 -5.61
N LEU A 303 3.06 2.35 -6.39
CA LEU A 303 4.43 1.96 -6.02
C LEU A 303 5.33 3.19 -5.83
N ALA A 304 5.27 4.16 -6.75
CA ALA A 304 6.02 5.40 -6.63
C ALA A 304 5.61 6.21 -5.38
N LEU A 305 4.31 6.27 -5.04
CA LEU A 305 3.84 6.90 -3.81
C LEU A 305 4.37 6.19 -2.56
N ILE A 306 4.41 4.86 -2.54
CA ILE A 306 4.97 4.09 -1.43
C ILE A 306 6.46 4.40 -1.26
N VAL A 307 7.22 4.40 -2.37
CA VAL A 307 8.65 4.72 -2.37
C VAL A 307 8.89 6.16 -1.88
N LEU A 308 8.16 7.14 -2.41
CA LEU A 308 8.29 8.54 -1.97
C LEU A 308 7.86 8.74 -0.52
N ALA A 309 6.75 8.14 -0.10
CA ALA A 309 6.33 8.17 1.30
C ALA A 309 7.41 7.60 2.21
N ARG A 310 8.13 6.56 1.75
CA ARG A 310 9.26 5.99 2.49
C ARG A 310 10.46 6.93 2.55
N ILE A 311 10.84 7.56 1.45
CA ILE A 311 11.94 8.52 1.39
C ILE A 311 11.66 9.73 2.28
N ASN A 312 10.43 10.23 2.23
CA ASN A 312 10.00 11.39 3.01
C ASN A 312 9.75 11.08 4.48
N ARG A 313 9.56 9.79 4.82
CA ARG A 313 9.55 9.35 6.20
C ARG A 313 10.97 9.53 6.71
N ARG A 314 11.22 10.71 7.29
CA ARG A 314 12.39 10.97 8.13
C ARG A 314 12.50 9.74 9.01
N VAL A 315 13.56 8.96 8.81
CA VAL A 315 13.90 7.96 9.80
C VAL A 315 14.18 8.85 10.99
N ASP A 316 13.28 8.84 11.96
CA ASP A 316 13.61 9.24 13.30
C ASP A 316 14.72 8.26 13.66
N ALA A 317 15.95 8.61 13.25
CA ALA A 317 17.15 7.98 13.70
C ALA A 317 16.92 8.01 15.19
N THR A 318 16.65 6.83 15.73
CA THR A 318 16.41 6.63 17.15
C THR A 318 17.60 7.35 17.71
N SER A 319 17.38 8.52 18.35
CA SER A 319 18.50 9.20 18.99
C SER A 319 19.00 8.09 19.89
N GLU A 320 20.20 7.57 19.62
CA GLU A 320 20.86 6.74 20.60
C GLU A 320 20.70 7.56 21.85
N THR A 321 19.88 7.05 22.77
CA THR A 321 19.38 7.85 23.86
C THR A 321 20.65 8.18 24.58
N PHE A 322 21.12 9.42 24.42
CA PHE A 322 22.42 9.77 24.93
C PHE A 322 22.19 9.78 26.43
N VAL A 323 22.52 8.66 27.10
CA VAL A 323 22.31 8.47 28.53
C VAL A 323 23.41 9.25 29.26
N ALA A 324 23.54 10.54 28.94
CA ALA A 324 24.23 11.46 29.82
C ALA A 324 23.29 11.67 31.00
N GLN A 325 23.54 10.99 32.11
CA GLN A 325 22.74 11.20 33.31
C GLN A 325 23.06 12.54 33.96
N ASN A 326 24.32 12.99 33.84
CA ASN A 326 24.84 14.19 34.49
C ASN A 326 25.54 15.12 33.50
N ILE A 327 25.48 16.42 33.78
CA ILE A 327 26.24 17.47 33.10
C ILE A 327 27.04 18.27 34.13
N THR A 328 28.32 18.46 33.85
CA THR A 328 29.18 19.34 34.64
C THR A 328 29.00 20.78 34.18
N LEU A 329 28.57 21.66 35.07
CA LEU A 329 28.41 23.09 34.78
C LEU A 329 28.87 23.97 35.94
N PHE A 330 29.20 25.22 35.63
CA PHE A 330 29.49 26.24 36.62
C PHE A 330 28.20 27.00 36.95
N CYS A 331 27.87 27.11 38.24
CA CYS A 331 26.69 27.88 38.65
C CYS A 331 26.87 29.36 38.29
N PRO A 332 25.97 29.99 37.53
CA PRO A 332 26.12 31.38 37.10
C PRO A 332 26.03 32.39 38.27
N ARG A 333 25.51 31.97 39.43
CA ARG A 333 25.37 32.84 40.61
C ARG A 333 26.57 32.78 41.56
N CYS A 334 27.10 31.58 41.82
CA CYS A 334 28.18 31.39 42.81
C CYS A 334 29.49 30.84 42.22
N SER A 335 29.54 30.62 40.90
CA SER A 335 30.70 30.09 40.16
C SER A 335 31.21 28.73 40.60
N LYS A 336 30.48 28.01 41.47
CA LYS A 336 30.86 26.67 41.91
C LYS A 336 30.64 25.65 40.78
N LYS A 337 31.67 24.87 40.49
CA LYS A 337 31.59 23.71 39.59
C LYS A 337 30.80 22.59 40.27
N GLN A 338 29.81 22.04 39.60
CA GLN A 338 28.97 20.96 40.11
C GLN A 338 28.48 20.06 38.97
N ASP A 339 28.29 18.79 39.29
CA ASP A 339 27.61 17.85 38.42
C ASP A 339 26.13 17.84 38.79
N LEU A 340 25.27 18.14 37.83
CA LEU A 340 23.82 18.12 37.99
C LEU A 340 23.21 17.07 37.07
N PRO A 341 22.13 16.38 37.49
CA PRO A 341 21.38 15.52 36.59
C PRO A 341 20.77 16.35 35.44
N LEU A 342 20.61 15.74 34.27
CA LEU A 342 19.85 16.38 33.18
C LEU A 342 18.39 16.62 33.61
N GLY A 343 17.81 17.74 33.15
CA GLY A 343 16.48 18.20 33.57
C GLY A 343 16.56 19.28 34.65
N ASP A 344 15.62 19.25 35.59
CA ASP A 344 15.52 20.25 36.66
C ASP A 344 16.35 19.83 37.87
N ALA A 345 17.32 20.68 38.24
CA ALA A 345 18.15 20.50 39.43
C ALA A 345 18.33 21.83 40.16
N ALA A 346 18.88 21.80 41.38
CA ALA A 346 19.24 23.00 42.12
C ALA A 346 20.74 23.01 42.41
N CYS A 347 21.35 24.20 42.43
CA CYS A 347 22.73 24.35 42.82
C CYS A 347 22.93 23.96 44.29
N ASN A 348 23.88 23.05 44.55
CA ASN A 348 24.16 22.53 45.89
C ASN A 348 24.72 23.58 46.87
N ALA A 349 25.14 24.77 46.37
CA ALA A 349 25.72 25.82 47.21
C ALA A 349 24.75 26.99 47.47
N CYS A 350 24.02 27.46 46.47
CA CYS A 350 23.18 28.66 46.58
C CYS A 350 21.69 28.41 46.32
N GLY A 351 21.29 27.17 46.05
CA GLY A 351 19.89 26.79 45.81
C GLY A 351 19.29 27.27 44.48
N LEU A 352 20.09 27.87 43.58
CA LEU A 352 19.59 28.31 42.27
C LEU A 352 19.03 27.12 41.48
N ARG A 353 17.76 27.19 41.08
CA ARG A 353 17.14 26.20 40.18
C ARG A 353 17.71 26.36 38.76
N ILE A 354 18.16 25.27 38.19
CA ILE A 354 18.78 25.19 36.86
C ILE A 354 18.03 24.08 36.10
N SER A 355 17.41 24.45 34.97
CA SER A 355 16.82 23.49 34.04
C SER A 355 17.78 23.28 32.88
N THR A 356 18.21 22.04 32.66
CA THR A 356 19.14 21.68 31.60
C THR A 356 18.44 20.82 30.55
N ARG A 357 18.51 21.25 29.30
CA ARG A 357 18.00 20.51 28.14
C ARG A 357 19.12 20.38 27.12
N VAL A 358 19.45 19.14 26.76
CA VAL A 358 20.41 18.85 25.70
C VAL A 358 19.62 18.50 24.45
N GLU A 359 19.86 19.24 23.37
CA GLU A 359 19.30 18.92 22.05
C GLU A 359 20.45 18.63 21.10
N GLU A 360 20.32 17.55 20.33
CA GLU A 360 21.26 17.28 19.27
C GLU A 360 21.10 18.33 18.15
N PRO A 361 22.20 18.87 17.59
CA PRO A 361 22.10 19.83 16.51
C PRO A 361 21.42 19.16 15.30
N ARG A 362 20.30 19.71 14.86
CA ARG A 362 19.54 19.23 13.71
C ARG A 362 19.40 20.32 12.67
N CYS A 363 19.38 19.93 11.40
CA CYS A 363 19.18 20.87 10.31
C CYS A 363 17.81 21.56 10.46
N ALA A 364 17.77 22.88 10.49
CA ALA A 364 16.53 23.65 10.67
C ALA A 364 15.49 23.39 9.56
N THR A 365 15.92 23.00 8.36
CA THR A 365 15.02 22.69 7.24
C THR A 365 14.50 21.25 7.28
N CYS A 366 15.41 20.27 7.38
CA CYS A 366 15.06 18.86 7.19
C CYS A 366 15.11 18.00 8.47
N GLY A 367 15.56 18.52 9.61
CA GLY A 367 15.68 17.80 10.87
C GLY A 367 16.80 16.76 10.93
N TYR A 368 17.66 16.69 9.91
CA TYR A 368 18.79 15.76 9.86
C TYR A 368 19.77 16.02 11.00
N LEU A 369 20.24 14.96 11.66
CA LEU A 369 21.21 15.02 12.74
C LEU A 369 22.56 15.51 12.21
N LEU A 370 23.00 16.68 12.67
CA LEU A 370 24.26 17.31 12.27
C LEU A 370 25.45 16.87 13.14
N TYR A 371 25.20 16.01 14.12
CA TYR A 371 26.25 15.48 14.99
C TYR A 371 27.35 14.80 14.16
N LYS A 372 28.61 15.16 14.43
CA LYS A 372 29.82 14.73 13.71
C LYS A 372 29.86 15.05 12.20
N LEU A 373 28.98 15.92 11.70
CA LEU A 373 29.01 16.31 10.29
C LEU A 373 30.15 17.30 10.02
N THR A 374 31.12 16.91 9.20
CA THR A 374 32.24 17.78 8.79
C THR A 374 31.86 18.78 7.71
N SER A 375 30.84 18.47 6.90
CA SER A 375 30.29 19.32 5.84
C SER A 375 29.64 20.61 6.35
N ASP A 376 29.79 21.70 5.60
CA ASP A 376 29.13 22.99 5.80
C ASP A 376 27.68 23.00 5.25
N ARG A 377 27.27 21.93 4.58
CA ARG A 377 25.92 21.74 4.04
C ARG A 377 25.32 20.44 4.52
N CYS A 378 24.02 20.46 4.78
CA CYS A 378 23.27 19.27 5.14
C CYS A 378 23.29 18.26 3.99
N PRO A 379 23.69 16.99 4.20
CA PRO A 379 23.77 16.00 3.13
C PRO A 379 22.40 15.60 2.56
N GLU A 380 21.32 15.78 3.34
CA GLU A 380 19.96 15.46 2.92
C GLU A 380 19.33 16.57 2.06
N CYS A 381 19.37 17.82 2.52
CA CYS A 381 18.65 18.93 1.87
C CYS A 381 19.53 20.00 1.25
N GLY A 382 20.85 19.97 1.45
CA GLY A 382 21.79 20.96 0.90
C GLY A 382 21.78 22.33 1.61
N THR A 383 20.89 22.53 2.60
CA THR A 383 20.85 23.77 3.39
C THR A 383 22.20 24.00 4.07
N PRO A 384 22.77 25.21 4.00
CA PRO A 384 23.97 25.57 4.76
C PRO A 384 23.75 25.33 6.26
N VAL A 385 24.71 24.68 6.89
CA VAL A 385 24.72 24.38 8.33
C VAL A 385 25.44 25.52 9.01
N THR A 386 24.66 26.46 9.57
CA THR A 386 25.21 27.52 10.41
C THR A 386 25.70 26.87 11.71
N ARG A 387 27.02 26.71 11.86
CA ARG A 387 27.65 26.18 13.10
C ARG A 387 27.64 27.17 14.25
N THR A 388 27.16 28.40 14.04
CA THR A 388 27.05 29.39 15.10
C THR A 388 26.13 28.84 16.18
N PRO A 389 26.60 28.68 17.43
CA PRO A 389 25.74 28.22 18.52
C PRO A 389 24.55 29.17 18.60
N ARG A 390 23.35 28.65 18.33
CA ARG A 390 22.13 29.41 18.57
C ARG A 390 22.05 29.59 20.09
N VAL A 391 22.22 30.82 20.55
CA VAL A 391 21.78 31.20 21.89
C VAL A 391 20.26 31.04 21.87
N TYR A 392 19.75 30.00 22.51
CA TYR A 392 18.32 29.83 22.68
C TYR A 392 17.84 30.92 23.62
N VAL A 393 17.13 31.90 23.07
CA VAL A 393 16.35 32.84 23.87
C VAL A 393 14.99 32.18 24.07
N PRO A 394 14.59 31.80 25.29
CA PRO A 394 13.28 31.25 25.53
C PRO A 394 12.23 32.26 25.03
N THR A 395 11.39 31.82 24.09
CA THR A 395 10.17 32.54 23.76
C THR A 395 9.27 32.42 24.99
N GLU A 396 9.09 33.51 25.73
CA GLU A 396 8.09 33.60 26.79
C GLU A 396 6.74 33.23 26.17
N ASN A 397 6.26 32.02 26.45
CA ASN A 397 4.88 31.66 26.20
C ASN A 397 4.06 32.38 27.26
N THR A 398 3.62 33.59 26.93
CA THR A 398 2.54 34.31 27.64
C THR A 398 1.21 33.58 27.47
#